data_AF-A0A097GTX2-F1
#
_entry.id   AF-A0A097GTX2-F1
#
_cell.length_a   1.000
_cell.length_b   1.000
_cell.length_c   1.000
_cell.angle_alpha   90.00
_cell.angle_beta   90.00
_cell.angle_gamma   90.00
#
_symmetry.space_group_name_H-M   'P 1'
#
loop_
_entity.id
_entity.type
_entity.pdbx_description
1 polymer ?
#
loop_
_entity_poly.entity_id
_entity_poly.type
_entity_poly.pdbx_seq_one_letter_code
_entity_poly.pdbx_strand_id
1 'polypeptide(L)' 'GYYDAGDHVKFGFPMAFTTTMLAWGLVDFAEGHDAAGQTDYALEAVKWATDFFLKAYTDTTEFYGQVG' A
#
# COMPACT_ATOMS: atom_id res chain seq x y z
N GLY A 1 7.24 0.30 0.71
CA GLY A 1 6.68 -0.74 1.60
C GLY A 1 6.84 -0.31 3.04
N TYR A 2 5.92 -0.74 3.91
CA TYR A 2 5.76 -0.26 5.28
C TYR A 2 6.20 -1.29 6.33
N TYR A 3 6.62 -0.83 7.50
CA TYR A 3 6.60 -1.64 8.71
C TYR A 3 5.15 -1.81 9.17
N ASP A 4 4.82 -2.96 9.73
CA ASP A 4 3.42 -3.36 9.93
C ASP A 4 2.76 -2.61 11.09
N ALA A 5 3.41 -2.58 12.25
CA ALA A 5 2.85 -1.97 13.46
C ALA A 5 3.90 -1.14 14.20
N GLY A 6 4.16 -1.47 15.47
CA GLY A 6 5.23 -0.86 16.28
C GLY A 6 6.58 -1.57 16.15
N ASP A 7 6.68 -2.56 15.27
CA ASP A 7 7.88 -3.32 14.97
C ASP A 7 8.49 -2.90 13.62
N HIS A 8 9.43 -3.70 13.12
CA HIS A 8 10.10 -3.46 11.83
C HIS A 8 9.89 -4.60 10.83
N VAL A 9 8.99 -5.53 11.10
CA VAL A 9 8.68 -6.59 10.14
C VAL A 9 7.73 -6.03 9.09
N LYS A 10 7.98 -6.40 7.85
CA LYS A 10 7.15 -6.08 6.69
C LYS A 10 6.28 -7.30 6.39
N PHE A 11 5.14 -7.40 7.05
CA PHE A 11 4.15 -8.44 6.78
C PHE A 11 3.36 -8.09 5.52
N GLY A 12 3.53 -8.88 4.45
CA GLY A 12 2.92 -8.59 3.14
C GLY A 12 1.40 -8.65 3.15
N PHE A 13 0.80 -9.54 3.96
CA PHE A 13 -0.66 -9.71 3.99
C PHE A 13 -1.40 -8.47 4.55
N PRO A 14 -1.11 -7.98 5.77
CA PRO A 14 -1.74 -6.75 6.28
C PRO A 14 -1.36 -5.51 5.45
N MET A 15 -0.13 -5.43 4.91
CA MET A 15 0.24 -4.32 4.00
C MET A 15 -0.62 -4.30 2.73
N ALA A 16 -0.90 -5.47 2.13
CA ALA A 16 -1.75 -5.58 0.95
C ALA A 16 -3.21 -5.19 1.25
N PHE A 17 -3.73 -5.60 2.41
CA PHE A 17 -5.06 -5.19 2.86
C PHE A 17 -5.16 -3.67 3.05
N THR A 18 -4.21 -3.07 3.77
CA THR A 18 -4.17 -1.62 4.01
C THR A 18 -4.10 -0.84 2.70
N THR A 19 -3.27 -1.28 1.76
CA THR A 19 -3.14 -0.63 0.44
C THR A 19 -4.45 -0.71 -0.36
N THR A 20 -5.11 -1.87 -0.32
CA THR A 20 -6.42 -2.06 -0.96
C THR A 20 -7.48 -1.13 -0.38
N MET A 21 -7.56 -1.03 0.94
CA MET A 21 -8.54 -0.16 1.61
C MET A 21 -8.29 1.33 1.32
N LEU A 22 -7.02 1.75 1.28
CA LEU A 22 -6.68 3.14 0.94
C LEU A 22 -7.04 3.47 -0.52
N ALA A 23 -6.70 2.57 -1.45
CA ALA A 23 -7.03 2.73 -2.86
C ALA A 23 -8.55 2.72 -3.10
N TRP A 24 -9.29 1.85 -2.40
CA TRP A 24 -10.74 1.83 -2.48
C TRP A 24 -11.34 3.14 -1.93
N GLY A 25 -10.84 3.64 -0.79
CA GLY A 25 -11.26 4.94 -0.26
C GLY A 25 -11.09 6.08 -1.27
N LEU A 26 -9.97 6.10 -2.01
CA LEU A 26 -9.73 7.07 -3.08
C LEU A 26 -10.72 6.95 -4.25
N VAL A 27 -11.19 5.74 -4.57
CA VAL A 27 -12.18 5.52 -5.63
C VAL A 27 -13.57 5.97 -5.18
N ASP A 28 -14.00 5.56 -3.99
CA ASP A 28 -15.37 5.81 -3.52
C ASP A 28 -15.58 7.24 -3.00
N PHE A 29 -14.53 7.88 -2.48
CA PHE A 29 -14.60 9.17 -1.81
C PHE A 29 -13.64 10.21 -2.39
N ALA A 30 -13.41 10.18 -3.71
CA ALA A 30 -12.51 11.10 -4.42
C ALA A 30 -12.75 12.58 -4.07
N GLU A 31 -14.01 13.05 -4.10
CA GLU A 31 -14.35 14.45 -3.77
C GLU A 31 -13.94 14.84 -2.34
N GLY A 32 -14.05 13.91 -1.39
CA GLY A 32 -13.65 14.14 0.00
C GLY A 32 -12.13 14.27 0.14
N HIS A 33 -11.37 13.45 -0.58
CA HIS A 33 -9.91 13.54 -0.62
C HIS A 33 -9.43 14.84 -1.29
N ASP A 34 -10.07 15.24 -2.40
CA ASP A 34 -9.75 16.48 -3.11
C ASP A 34 -10.07 17.70 -2.24
N ALA A 35 -11.25 17.74 -1.61
CA ALA A 35 -11.65 18.84 -0.73
C ALA A 35 -10.72 18.97 0.49
N ALA A 36 -10.16 17.86 0.97
CA ALA A 36 -9.17 17.84 2.05
C ALA A 36 -7.73 18.12 1.58
N GLY A 37 -7.49 18.24 0.27
CA GLY A 37 -6.14 18.38 -0.30
C GLY A 37 -5.24 17.17 -0.01
N GLN A 38 -5.82 15.97 0.12
CA GLN A 38 -5.11 14.74 0.51
C GLN A 38 -4.89 13.75 -0.65
N THR A 39 -5.43 14.03 -1.83
CA THR A 39 -5.39 13.11 -2.98
C THR A 39 -3.96 12.72 -3.36
N ASP A 40 -3.07 13.70 -3.53
CA ASP A 40 -1.68 13.41 -3.93
C ASP A 40 -0.94 12.60 -2.85
N TYR A 41 -1.10 12.93 -1.57
CA TYR A 41 -0.49 12.17 -0.48
C TYR A 41 -1.00 10.72 -0.41
N ALA A 42 -2.29 10.52 -0.62
CA ALA A 42 -2.89 9.18 -0.62
C ALA A 42 -2.43 8.36 -1.83
N LEU A 43 -2.31 8.98 -3.01
CA LEU A 43 -1.74 8.35 -4.20
C LEU A 43 -0.26 7.99 -4.00
N GLU A 44 0.52 8.87 -3.37
CA GLU A 44 1.92 8.58 -3.00
C GLU A 44 2.02 7.40 -2.04
N ALA A 45 1.12 7.29 -1.06
CA ALA A 45 1.09 6.17 -0.12
C ALA A 45 0.73 4.84 -0.81
N VAL A 46 -0.28 4.83 -1.69
CA VAL A 46 -0.60 3.67 -2.53
C VAL A 46 0.60 3.28 -3.41
N LYS A 47 1.26 4.27 -4.03
CA LYS A 47 2.46 4.06 -4.83
C LYS A 47 3.60 3.45 -4.00
N TRP A 48 3.83 3.94 -2.78
CA TRP A 48 4.90 3.43 -1.92
C TRP A 48 4.74 1.95 -1.55
N ALA A 49 3.50 1.51 -1.31
CA ALA A 49 3.20 0.10 -1.07
C ALA A 49 3.33 -0.74 -2.36
N THR A 50 2.74 -0.28 -3.46
CA THR A 50 2.74 -1.01 -4.74
C THR A 50 4.13 -1.09 -5.37
N ASP A 51 4.98 -0.07 -5.27
CA ASP A 51 6.39 -0.14 -5.65
C ASP A 51 7.15 -1.24 -4.89
N PHE A 52 6.76 -1.50 -3.63
CA PHE A 52 7.33 -2.62 -2.87
C PHE A 52 6.77 -3.95 -3.36
N PHE A 53 5.48 -4.07 -3.65
CA PHE A 53 4.91 -5.30 -4.21
C PHE A 53 5.49 -5.64 -5.58
N LEU A 54 5.76 -4.65 -6.43
CA LEU A 54 6.45 -4.84 -7.71
C LEU A 54 7.88 -5.35 -7.53
N LYS A 55 8.58 -4.96 -6.46
CA LYS A 55 9.90 -5.51 -6.13
C LYS A 55 9.82 -6.91 -5.50
N ALA A 56 8.73 -7.19 -4.78
CA ALA A 56 8.50 -8.47 -4.12
C ALA A 56 8.01 -9.56 -5.09
N TYR A 57 7.38 -9.17 -6.19
CA TYR A 57 7.00 -10.04 -7.31
C TYR A 57 8.19 -10.21 -8.26
N THR A 58 8.89 -11.34 -8.13
CA THR A 58 10.14 -11.62 -8.88
C THR A 58 9.92 -12.53 -10.08
N ASP A 59 8.84 -13.31 -10.09
CA ASP A 59 8.41 -14.14 -11.22
C ASP A 59 6.89 -14.39 -11.13
N THR A 60 6.30 -14.92 -12.20
CA THR A 60 4.88 -15.29 -12.35
C THR A 60 4.31 -16.14 -11.22
N THR A 61 5.15 -16.92 -10.55
CA THR A 61 4.77 -17.78 -9.41
C THR A 61 5.61 -17.53 -8.17
N GLU A 62 6.38 -16.44 -8.12
CA GLU A 62 7.27 -16.11 -7.00
C GLU A 62 6.94 -14.72 -6.43
N PHE A 63 6.67 -14.68 -5.12
CA PHE A 63 6.37 -13.45 -4.40
C PHE A 63 6.93 -13.48 -2.97
N TYR A 64 7.71 -12.47 -2.60
CA TYR A 64 8.21 -12.28 -1.23
C TYR A 64 7.10 -11.74 -0.31
N GLY A 65 6.48 -12.65 0.45
CA GLY A 65 5.38 -12.33 1.37
C GLY A 65 5.78 -11.65 2.68
N GLN A 66 7.06 -11.67 3.07
CA GLN A 66 7.53 -11.08 4.33
C GLN A 66 9.02 -10.71 4.28
N VAL A 67 9.40 -9.63 5.00
CA VAL A 67 10.80 -9.28 5.31
C VAL A 67 10.88 -8.91 6.79
N GLY A 68 11.75 -9.55 7.57
CA GLY A 68 11.91 -9.31 9.00
C GLY A 68 13.21 -9.90 9.51
#